data_AF-A0A2N1UZY5-F1
#
_entry.id   AF-A0A2N1UZY5-F1
#
_cell.length_a   1.000
_cell.length_b   1.000
_cell.length_c   1.000
_cell.angle_alpha   90.00
_cell.angle_beta   90.00
_cell.angle_gamma   90.00
#
_symmetry.space_group_name_H-M   'P 1'
#
loop_
_entity.id
_entity.type
_entity.pdbx_description
1 polymer ?
#
loop_
_entity_poly.entity_id
_entity_poly.type
_entity_poly.pdbx_seq_one_letter_code
_entity_poly.pdbx_strand_id
1 'polypeptide(L)'
;MALDLSLISAHDIIRQRHADQQDVIQIFAAPLSQLNTRELEEARLMLLDSLFESNSDSLTGGISYAHYHLPILMCATEPAHATPLLQAWTRSGLFLSYNLVLLVPESADPSCLAPLLEATPDAINHLCLRSLERNEAQLLMEAVTTYLPVQEPHLYLSLQASDTQLLEAMASGLLGLSLYPRLGLRDGHNGFLLEGLQPRTLAFQLIDLLEDPERDWEILQEIAQRGQQMARRELRS
;
A
#
# COMPACT_ATOMS: atom_id res chain seq x y z
N MET A 1 15.14 -8.40 35.71
CA MET A 1 14.21 -8.77 34.63
C MET A 1 13.18 -7.67 34.54
N ALA A 2 13.38 -6.71 33.65
CA ALA A 2 12.37 -5.72 33.31
C ALA A 2 11.55 -6.31 32.17
N LEU A 3 10.25 -6.50 32.38
CA LEU A 3 9.32 -6.85 31.32
C LEU A 3 8.93 -5.57 30.59
N ASP A 4 9.10 -5.67 29.29
CA ASP A 4 8.87 -4.75 28.19
C ASP A 4 7.49 -4.08 28.23
N LEU A 5 7.44 -2.76 28.12
CA LEU A 5 6.24 -1.93 28.23
C LEU A 5 5.94 -1.11 26.96
N SER A 6 6.53 -1.44 25.80
CA SER A 6 6.37 -0.65 24.57
C SER A 6 5.59 -1.33 23.43
N LEU A 7 4.83 -2.38 23.70
CA LEU A 7 3.89 -2.99 22.74
C LEU A 7 2.45 -2.83 23.21
N ILE A 8 2.04 -1.60 23.52
CA ILE A 8 0.64 -1.24 23.34
C ILE A 8 0.47 -1.14 21.82
N SER A 9 0.10 -2.29 21.24
CA SER A 9 -0.15 -2.43 19.82
C SER A 9 -1.19 -1.38 19.41
N ALA A 10 -1.02 -0.72 18.26
CA ALA A 10 -2.02 0.18 17.68
C ALA A 10 -3.44 -0.43 17.73
N HIS A 11 -3.51 -1.77 17.68
CA HIS A 11 -4.69 -2.61 17.93
C HIS A 11 -5.49 -2.30 19.21
N ASP A 12 -4.84 -2.01 20.34
CA ASP A 12 -5.52 -1.75 21.62
C ASP A 12 -6.14 -0.34 21.66
N ILE A 13 -5.54 0.61 20.93
CA ILE A 13 -6.07 1.97 20.73
C ILE A 13 -7.27 1.93 19.78
N ILE A 14 -7.17 1.12 18.73
CA ILE A 14 -8.17 0.89 17.68
C ILE A 14 -9.45 0.24 18.24
N ARG A 15 -9.33 -0.83 19.04
CA ARG A 15 -10.48 -1.56 19.60
C ARG A 15 -11.33 -0.74 20.59
N GLN A 16 -10.77 0.29 21.21
CA GLN A 16 -11.48 1.10 22.20
C GLN A 16 -12.43 2.15 21.61
N ARG A 17 -12.45 2.39 20.29
CA ARG A 17 -13.11 3.58 19.69
C ARG A 17 -14.32 3.34 18.78
N HIS A 18 -14.82 2.12 18.60
CA HIS A 18 -15.99 1.90 17.75
C HIS A 18 -17.33 2.04 18.51
N ALA A 19 -17.95 3.22 18.41
CA ALA A 19 -19.36 3.41 18.80
C ALA A 19 -20.21 4.26 17.82
N ASP A 20 -19.65 5.09 16.93
CA ASP A 20 -20.45 5.97 16.07
C ASP A 20 -20.06 5.89 14.58
N GLN A 21 -20.79 5.08 13.79
CA GLN A 21 -20.58 4.90 12.35
C GLN A 21 -21.16 6.04 11.47
N GLN A 22 -21.98 6.95 12.01
CA GLN A 22 -22.65 8.00 11.22
C GLN A 22 -21.78 9.23 10.92
N ASP A 23 -20.87 9.59 11.82
CA ASP A 23 -19.93 10.70 11.60
C ASP A 23 -18.85 10.34 10.56
N VAL A 24 -18.58 9.04 10.39
CA VAL A 24 -17.54 8.48 9.51
C VAL A 24 -17.80 8.79 8.04
N ILE A 25 -19.05 8.70 7.58
CA ILE A 25 -19.43 8.96 6.18
C ILE A 25 -19.26 10.45 5.84
N GLN A 26 -19.39 11.35 6.83
CA GLN A 26 -19.22 12.79 6.59
C GLN A 26 -17.75 13.20 6.44
N ILE A 27 -16.82 12.48 7.08
CA ILE A 27 -15.38 12.80 7.03
C ILE A 27 -14.83 12.64 5.60
N PHE A 28 -15.26 11.60 4.88
CA PHE A 28 -14.78 11.33 3.52
C PHE A 28 -15.43 12.22 2.44
N ALA A 29 -16.58 12.85 2.74
CA ALA A 29 -17.25 13.77 1.83
C ALA A 29 -16.66 15.20 1.84
N ALA A 30 -15.87 15.55 2.85
CA ALA A 30 -15.25 16.87 2.98
C ALA A 30 -13.86 16.94 2.30
N PRO A 31 -13.48 18.07 1.69
CA PRO A 31 -12.10 18.28 1.25
C PRO A 31 -11.13 18.16 2.43
N LEU A 32 -10.01 17.44 2.27
CA LEU A 32 -9.00 17.24 3.34
C LEU A 32 -8.56 18.54 4.03
N SER A 33 -8.52 19.65 3.29
CA SER A 33 -8.18 20.99 3.79
C SER A 33 -9.16 21.55 4.83
N GLN A 34 -10.35 20.97 4.96
CA GLN A 34 -11.41 21.43 5.87
C GLN A 34 -11.50 20.59 7.14
N LEU A 35 -10.86 19.41 7.16
CA LEU A 35 -10.83 18.54 8.32
C LEU A 35 -9.86 19.09 9.37
N ASN A 36 -10.25 19.02 10.63
CA ASN A 36 -9.36 19.32 11.74
C ASN A 36 -8.40 18.13 12.01
N THR A 37 -7.37 18.36 12.82
CA THR A 37 -6.33 17.34 13.10
C THR A 37 -6.91 16.04 13.66
N ARG A 38 -7.95 16.13 14.50
CA ARG A 38 -8.58 14.96 15.12
C ARG A 38 -9.39 14.16 14.12
N GLU A 39 -10.17 14.82 13.26
CA GLU A 39 -10.93 14.16 12.20
C GLU A 39 -10.02 13.44 11.20
N LEU A 40 -8.88 14.06 10.84
CA LEU A 40 -7.87 13.42 10.00
C LEU A 40 -7.25 12.19 10.66
N GLU A 41 -6.95 12.26 11.96
CA GLU A 41 -6.43 11.13 12.72
C GLU A 41 -7.43 9.97 12.78
N GLU A 42 -8.70 10.28 13.07
CA GLU A 42 -9.77 9.28 13.11
C GLU A 42 -9.99 8.63 11.73
N ALA A 43 -10.01 9.42 10.65
CA ALA A 43 -10.14 8.89 9.29
C ALA A 43 -9.00 7.93 8.91
N ARG A 44 -7.75 8.29 9.24
CA ARG A 44 -6.57 7.47 8.95
C ARG A 44 -6.61 6.13 9.68
N LEU A 45 -6.97 6.14 10.97
CA LEU A 45 -7.07 4.91 11.76
C LEU A 45 -8.19 4.01 11.22
N MET A 46 -9.36 4.57 10.90
CA MET A 46 -10.47 3.81 10.32
C MET A 46 -10.12 3.16 8.98
N LEU A 47 -9.44 3.89 8.09
CA LEU A 47 -8.99 3.33 6.82
C LEU A 47 -7.99 2.18 7.03
N LEU A 48 -7.10 2.32 8.01
CA LEU A 48 -6.12 1.29 8.34
C LEU A 48 -6.80 0.04 8.91
N ASP A 49 -7.78 0.21 9.80
CA ASP A 49 -8.57 -0.89 10.37
C ASP A 49 -9.37 -1.63 9.31
N SER A 50 -9.92 -0.86 8.36
CA SER A 50 -10.68 -1.43 7.26
C SER A 50 -9.87 -2.44 6.46
N LEU A 51 -8.52 -2.36 6.41
CA LEU A 51 -7.69 -3.30 5.66
C LEU A 51 -7.80 -4.75 6.15
N PHE A 52 -8.23 -4.96 7.40
CA PHE A 52 -8.34 -6.26 8.04
C PHE A 52 -9.75 -6.83 8.05
N GLU A 53 -10.75 -6.00 7.78
CA GLU A 53 -12.12 -6.45 7.74
C GLU A 53 -12.30 -7.37 6.52
N SER A 54 -12.48 -8.67 6.80
CA SER A 54 -12.93 -9.62 5.81
C SER A 54 -14.42 -9.40 5.59
N ASN A 55 -14.76 -8.73 4.49
CA ASN A 55 -16.16 -8.67 4.06
C ASN A 55 -16.58 -10.09 3.66
N SER A 56 -17.38 -10.72 4.53
CA SER A 56 -17.88 -12.09 4.38
C SER A 56 -18.61 -12.37 3.05
N ASP A 57 -19.03 -11.32 2.34
CA ASP A 57 -19.68 -11.38 1.03
C ASP A 57 -18.78 -11.00 -0.16
N SER A 58 -17.50 -10.69 0.05
CA SER A 58 -16.58 -10.28 -1.03
C SER A 58 -15.53 -11.35 -1.34
N LEU A 59 -15.21 -11.52 -2.63
CA LEU A 59 -14.13 -12.39 -3.13
C LEU A 59 -12.72 -11.93 -2.69
N THR A 60 -12.64 -10.94 -1.81
CA THR A 60 -11.46 -10.13 -1.57
C THR A 60 -11.27 -9.93 -0.06
N GLY A 61 -10.28 -10.62 0.50
CA GLY A 61 -10.06 -10.70 1.94
C GLY A 61 -9.58 -9.40 2.60
N GLY A 62 -9.39 -9.48 3.91
CA GLY A 62 -8.53 -8.57 4.66
C GLY A 62 -7.11 -9.12 4.70
N ILE A 63 -6.13 -8.27 4.99
CA ILE A 63 -4.73 -8.69 5.10
C ILE A 63 -4.47 -9.48 6.40
N SER A 64 -3.47 -10.37 6.38
CA SER A 64 -3.09 -11.16 7.55
C SER A 64 -2.39 -10.31 8.60
N TYR A 65 -2.78 -10.48 9.87
CA TYR A 65 -2.11 -9.85 11.00
C TYR A 65 -0.63 -10.25 11.14
N ALA A 66 -0.25 -11.45 10.67
CA ALA A 66 1.12 -11.94 10.78
C ALA A 66 2.14 -11.08 10.01
N HIS A 67 1.73 -10.50 8.88
CA HIS A 67 2.59 -9.69 8.00
C HIS A 67 2.11 -8.23 7.90
N TYR A 68 1.34 -7.78 8.89
CA TYR A 68 0.73 -6.44 8.89
C TYR A 68 1.76 -5.30 8.80
N HIS A 69 2.98 -5.53 9.25
CA HIS A 69 4.05 -4.55 9.25
C HIS A 69 4.66 -4.27 7.87
N LEU A 70 4.36 -5.07 6.84
CA LEU A 70 4.94 -4.94 5.50
C LEU A 70 3.89 -4.99 4.38
N PRO A 71 3.01 -3.98 4.29
CA PRO A 71 2.10 -3.88 3.15
C PRO A 71 2.83 -3.37 1.91
N ILE A 72 2.57 -4.02 0.77
CA ILE A 72 2.80 -3.47 -0.56
C ILE A 72 1.51 -2.80 -1.00
N LEU A 73 1.54 -1.48 -1.17
CA LEU A 73 0.43 -0.75 -1.78
C LEU A 73 0.61 -0.77 -3.31
N MET A 74 -0.35 -1.32 -4.03
CA MET A 74 -0.36 -1.31 -5.49
C MET A 74 -1.56 -0.51 -5.99
N CYS A 75 -1.34 0.38 -6.96
CA CYS A 75 -2.42 1.10 -7.61
C CYS A 75 -2.52 0.68 -9.07
N ALA A 76 -3.66 0.06 -9.42
CA ALA A 76 -4.04 -0.22 -10.79
C ALA A 76 -5.12 0.78 -11.20
N THR A 77 -4.79 1.70 -12.11
CA THR A 77 -5.76 2.68 -12.63
C THR A 77 -6.67 2.09 -13.71
N GLU A 78 -6.32 0.93 -14.26
CA GLU A 78 -7.15 0.18 -15.20
C GLU A 78 -7.28 -1.27 -14.72
N PRO A 79 -8.47 -1.89 -14.85
CA PRO A 79 -8.68 -3.29 -14.47
C PRO A 79 -7.70 -4.26 -15.16
N ALA A 80 -7.35 -3.99 -16.43
CA ALA A 80 -6.42 -4.80 -17.21
C ALA A 80 -5.01 -4.90 -16.60
N HIS A 81 -4.65 -3.96 -15.73
CA HIS A 81 -3.33 -3.88 -15.10
C HIS A 81 -3.27 -4.55 -13.72
N ALA A 82 -4.42 -4.81 -13.09
CA ALA A 82 -4.48 -5.50 -11.80
C ALA A 82 -4.04 -6.97 -11.92
N THR A 83 -4.47 -7.68 -12.98
CA THR A 83 -4.20 -9.10 -13.15
C THR A 83 -2.71 -9.44 -13.30
N PRO A 84 -1.92 -8.75 -14.15
CA PRO A 84 -0.49 -9.07 -14.30
C PRO A 84 0.32 -8.83 -13.02
N LEU A 85 -0.06 -7.83 -12.22
CA LEU A 85 0.57 -7.56 -10.93
C LEU A 85 0.25 -8.61 -9.89
N LEU A 86 -1.02 -8.95 -9.77
CA LEU A 86 -1.41 -9.98 -8.81
C LEU A 86 -0.74 -11.30 -9.18
N GLN A 87 -0.64 -11.60 -10.48
CA GLN A 87 0.14 -12.74 -10.99
C GLN A 87 1.64 -12.63 -10.66
N ALA A 88 2.24 -11.45 -10.77
CA ALA A 88 3.64 -11.26 -10.42
C ALA A 88 3.87 -11.50 -8.92
N TRP A 89 3.03 -10.93 -8.07
CA TRP A 89 3.08 -11.10 -6.62
C TRP A 89 2.87 -12.56 -6.21
N THR A 90 1.84 -13.25 -6.71
CA THR A 90 1.64 -14.67 -6.38
C THR A 90 2.76 -15.56 -6.90
N ARG A 91 3.26 -15.33 -8.13
CA ARG A 91 4.38 -16.09 -8.71
C ARG A 91 5.70 -15.83 -8.02
N SER A 92 5.89 -14.64 -7.46
CA SER A 92 7.11 -14.31 -6.72
C SER A 92 7.21 -15.02 -5.38
N GLY A 93 6.09 -15.48 -4.82
CA GLY A 93 6.04 -16.03 -3.47
C GLY A 93 6.02 -14.97 -2.37
N LEU A 94 6.07 -13.68 -2.72
CA LEU A 94 6.10 -12.57 -1.75
C LEU A 94 4.92 -12.54 -0.78
N PHE A 95 3.79 -13.18 -1.11
CA PHE A 95 2.66 -13.30 -0.18
C PHE A 95 3.01 -14.03 1.13
N LEU A 96 4.12 -14.79 1.16
CA LEU A 96 4.64 -15.43 2.37
C LEU A 96 5.24 -14.45 3.37
N SER A 97 5.62 -13.25 2.92
CA SER A 97 6.33 -12.25 3.73
C SER A 97 5.64 -10.89 3.75
N TYR A 98 4.88 -10.58 2.69
CA TYR A 98 4.26 -9.29 2.46
C TYR A 98 2.77 -9.43 2.23
N ASN A 99 2.00 -8.54 2.86
CA ASN A 99 0.60 -8.36 2.49
C ASN A 99 0.51 -7.44 1.26
N LEU A 100 -0.46 -7.69 0.38
CA LEU A 100 -0.76 -6.85 -0.76
C LEU A 100 -2.07 -6.10 -0.53
N VAL A 101 -2.02 -4.77 -0.60
CA VAL A 101 -3.20 -3.92 -0.71
C VAL A 101 -3.28 -3.42 -2.15
N LEU A 102 -4.23 -3.93 -2.91
CA LEU A 102 -4.44 -3.55 -4.31
C LEU A 102 -5.61 -2.57 -4.40
N LEU A 103 -5.25 -1.33 -4.73
CA LEU A 103 -6.18 -0.23 -5.00
C LEU A 103 -6.64 -0.32 -6.45
N VAL A 104 -7.95 -0.53 -6.64
CA VAL A 104 -8.58 -0.69 -7.96
C VAL A 104 -9.69 0.35 -8.18
N PRO A 105 -10.04 0.70 -9.43
CA PRO A 105 -11.18 1.56 -9.71
C PRO A 105 -12.48 0.83 -9.33
N GLU A 106 -13.55 1.57 -8.98
CA GLU A 106 -14.83 0.97 -8.57
C GLU A 106 -15.43 0.08 -9.66
N SER A 107 -15.11 0.37 -10.92
CA SER A 107 -15.54 -0.39 -12.08
C SER A 107 -14.78 -1.70 -12.29
N ALA A 108 -13.78 -2.03 -11.47
CA ALA A 108 -13.03 -3.27 -11.60
C ALA A 108 -13.88 -4.44 -11.10
N ASP A 109 -14.12 -5.42 -11.97
CA ASP A 109 -14.76 -6.66 -11.60
C ASP A 109 -13.74 -7.58 -10.89
N PRO A 110 -13.89 -7.87 -9.59
CA PRO A 110 -12.97 -8.73 -8.85
C PRO A 110 -13.02 -10.18 -9.34
N SER A 111 -14.04 -10.58 -10.12
CA SER A 111 -14.15 -11.93 -10.69
C SER A 111 -12.95 -12.30 -11.58
N CYS A 112 -12.30 -11.32 -12.21
CA CYS A 112 -11.08 -11.55 -13.01
C CYS A 112 -9.90 -12.08 -12.18
N LEU A 113 -9.96 -11.95 -10.85
CA LEU A 113 -8.92 -12.39 -9.92
C LEU A 113 -9.21 -13.81 -9.40
N ALA A 114 -10.44 -14.33 -9.55
CA ALA A 114 -10.84 -15.63 -9.03
C ALA A 114 -9.96 -16.79 -9.56
N PRO A 115 -9.65 -16.91 -10.88
CA PRO A 115 -8.80 -17.99 -11.37
C PRO A 115 -7.38 -17.94 -10.79
N LEU A 116 -6.91 -16.75 -10.42
CA LEU A 116 -5.59 -16.59 -9.84
C LEU A 116 -5.58 -17.02 -8.37
N LEU A 117 -6.61 -16.63 -7.62
CA LEU A 117 -6.76 -16.99 -6.22
C LEU A 117 -7.05 -18.48 -6.07
N GLU A 118 -7.76 -19.11 -7.01
CA GLU A 118 -7.91 -20.57 -7.07
C GLU A 118 -6.57 -21.31 -7.23
N ALA A 119 -5.64 -20.74 -8.02
CA ALA A 119 -4.33 -21.34 -8.23
C ALA A 119 -3.37 -21.15 -7.03
N THR A 120 -3.64 -20.18 -6.16
CA THR A 120 -2.79 -19.86 -5.00
C THR A 120 -3.68 -19.46 -3.81
N PRO A 121 -4.43 -20.42 -3.23
CA PRO A 121 -5.47 -20.12 -2.25
C PRO A 121 -4.94 -19.43 -0.99
N ASP A 122 -3.71 -19.73 -0.57
CA ASP A 122 -3.12 -19.10 0.62
C ASP A 122 -2.89 -17.59 0.43
N ALA A 123 -2.66 -17.12 -0.80
CA ALA A 123 -2.44 -15.72 -1.10
C ALA A 123 -3.68 -14.84 -0.81
N ILE A 124 -4.88 -15.43 -0.77
CA ILE A 124 -6.12 -14.67 -0.49
C ILE A 124 -6.11 -14.05 0.92
N ASN A 125 -5.45 -14.72 1.87
CA ASN A 125 -5.34 -14.25 3.26
C ASN A 125 -4.35 -13.10 3.41
N HIS A 126 -3.60 -12.79 2.34
CA HIS A 126 -2.61 -11.73 2.29
C HIS A 126 -3.01 -10.64 1.31
N LEU A 127 -4.20 -10.72 0.72
CA LEU A 127 -4.69 -9.79 -0.29
C LEU A 127 -5.87 -8.99 0.25
N CYS A 128 -5.76 -7.67 0.18
CA CYS A 128 -6.85 -6.74 0.40
C CYS A 128 -7.09 -5.93 -0.86
N LEU A 129 -8.30 -6.04 -1.42
CA LEU A 129 -8.71 -5.24 -2.58
C LEU A 129 -9.61 -4.12 -2.09
N ARG A 130 -9.28 -2.89 -2.49
CA ARG A 130 -10.04 -1.71 -2.10
C ARG A 130 -10.27 -0.82 -3.31
N SER A 131 -11.48 -0.29 -3.41
CA SER A 131 -11.72 0.87 -4.25
C SER A 131 -11.84 2.07 -3.33
N LEU A 132 -10.94 3.03 -3.51
CA LEU A 132 -10.85 4.22 -2.66
C LEU A 132 -10.86 5.45 -3.56
N GLU A 133 -11.51 6.50 -3.08
CA GLU A 133 -11.34 7.81 -3.69
C GLU A 133 -9.90 8.32 -3.47
N ARG A 134 -9.47 9.32 -4.26
CA ARG A 134 -8.10 9.84 -4.18
C ARG A 134 -7.73 10.33 -2.77
N ASN A 135 -8.65 11.02 -2.09
CA ASN A 135 -8.41 11.53 -0.74
C ASN A 135 -8.24 10.40 0.28
N GLU A 136 -9.06 9.34 0.15
CA GLU A 136 -8.96 8.15 0.99
C GLU A 136 -7.65 7.40 0.76
N ALA A 137 -7.24 7.25 -0.51
CA ALA A 137 -5.96 6.64 -0.84
C ALA A 137 -4.79 7.43 -0.24
N GLN A 138 -4.84 8.77 -0.28
CA GLN A 138 -3.84 9.63 0.37
C GLN A 138 -3.81 9.42 1.88
N LEU A 139 -4.97 9.47 2.55
CA LEU A 139 -5.06 9.24 3.99
C LEU A 139 -4.57 7.85 4.37
N LEU A 140 -4.86 6.82 3.58
CA LEU A 140 -4.36 5.47 3.80
C LEU A 140 -2.84 5.40 3.71
N MET A 141 -2.24 6.03 2.69
CA MET A 141 -0.77 6.10 2.54
C MET A 141 -0.10 6.79 3.75
N GLU A 142 -0.71 7.87 4.24
CA GLU A 142 -0.25 8.56 5.45
C GLU A 142 -0.45 7.70 6.72
N ALA A 143 -1.56 6.97 6.82
CA ALA A 143 -1.83 6.07 7.94
C ALA A 143 -0.79 4.94 8.01
N VAL A 144 -0.53 4.29 6.88
CA VAL A 144 0.47 3.22 6.75
C VAL A 144 1.84 3.70 7.23
N THR A 145 2.30 4.84 6.71
CA THR A 145 3.62 5.40 7.07
C THR A 145 3.72 5.97 8.48
N THR A 146 2.59 6.35 9.09
CA THR A 146 2.57 6.93 10.44
C THR A 146 2.45 5.88 11.54
N TYR A 147 1.62 4.85 11.34
CA TYR A 147 1.19 3.95 12.41
C TYR A 147 1.77 2.55 12.32
N LEU A 148 2.30 2.12 11.17
CA LEU A 148 2.92 0.81 11.05
C LEU A 148 4.39 0.85 11.48
N PRO A 149 4.89 -0.20 12.15
CA PRO A 149 6.28 -0.26 12.54
C PRO A 149 7.17 -0.34 11.29
N VAL A 150 8.23 0.46 11.27
CA VAL A 150 9.16 0.57 10.15
C VAL A 150 10.43 -0.21 10.48
N GLN A 151 10.56 -1.43 9.96
CA GLN A 151 11.86 -2.09 9.80
C GLN A 151 12.40 -1.85 8.38
N GLU A 152 11.50 -1.82 7.41
CA GLU A 152 11.76 -1.60 5.99
C GLU A 152 10.81 -0.50 5.46
N PRO A 153 11.17 0.21 4.39
CA PRO A 153 10.27 1.20 3.81
C PRO A 153 9.02 0.53 3.22
N HIS A 154 7.84 1.07 3.53
CA HIS A 154 6.62 0.65 2.86
C HIS A 154 6.69 0.95 1.37
N LEU A 155 6.09 0.09 0.56
CA LEU A 155 6.21 0.15 -0.90
C LEU A 155 4.95 0.71 -1.53
N TYR A 156 5.13 1.53 -2.57
CA TYR A 156 4.06 1.96 -3.45
C TYR A 156 4.41 1.67 -4.91
N LEU A 157 3.65 0.78 -5.55
CA LEU A 157 3.82 0.45 -6.95
C LEU A 157 2.72 1.10 -7.81
N SER A 158 3.16 1.97 -8.72
CA SER A 158 2.31 2.67 -9.69
C SER A 158 2.54 2.15 -11.10
N LEU A 159 1.47 1.62 -11.71
CA LEU A 159 1.52 1.17 -13.10
C LEU A 159 1.21 2.30 -14.07
N GLN A 160 0.11 3.02 -13.83
CA GLN A 160 -0.27 4.20 -14.60
C GLN A 160 -1.03 5.19 -13.73
N ALA A 161 -0.54 5.48 -12.52
CA ALA A 161 -1.13 6.57 -11.76
C ALA A 161 -0.94 7.90 -12.52
N SER A 162 -1.77 8.91 -12.29
CA SER A 162 -1.30 10.28 -12.54
C SER A 162 0.05 10.45 -11.82
N ASP A 163 0.99 11.23 -12.39
CA ASP A 163 2.28 11.51 -11.72
C ASP A 163 2.06 11.90 -10.24
N THR A 164 0.93 12.54 -9.97
CA THR A 164 0.54 13.04 -8.65
C THR A 164 0.35 11.97 -7.58
N GLN A 165 -0.28 10.82 -7.84
CA GLN A 165 -0.48 9.82 -6.78
C GLN A 165 0.82 9.11 -6.38
N LEU A 166 1.72 8.84 -7.34
CA LEU A 166 3.05 8.32 -7.03
C LEU A 166 3.84 9.34 -6.21
N LEU A 167 3.78 10.62 -6.60
CA LEU A 167 4.41 11.70 -5.84
C LEU A 167 3.78 11.87 -4.45
N GLU A 168 2.46 11.74 -4.30
CA GLU A 168 1.76 11.75 -3.01
C GLU A 168 2.25 10.60 -2.11
N ALA A 169 2.32 9.37 -2.64
CA ALA A 169 2.86 8.22 -1.92
C ALA A 169 4.30 8.45 -1.45
N MET A 170 5.16 8.92 -2.35
CA MET A 170 6.55 9.22 -2.04
C MET A 170 6.67 10.36 -1.01
N ALA A 171 5.85 11.40 -1.12
CA ALA A 171 5.83 12.52 -0.17
C ALA A 171 5.39 12.10 1.23
N SER A 172 4.52 11.10 1.33
CA SER A 172 4.11 10.43 2.58
C SER A 172 5.22 9.54 3.15
N GLY A 173 6.20 9.13 2.34
CA GLY A 173 7.39 8.39 2.79
C GLY A 173 7.49 6.97 2.27
N LEU A 174 6.62 6.56 1.35
CA LEU A 174 6.72 5.24 0.71
C LEU A 174 7.85 5.21 -0.34
N LEU A 175 8.49 4.05 -0.49
CA LEU A 175 9.39 3.78 -1.60
C LEU A 175 8.57 3.58 -2.88
N GLY A 176 8.76 4.48 -3.84
CA GLY A 176 8.05 4.47 -5.11
C GLY A 176 8.66 3.50 -6.14
N LEU A 177 7.81 2.66 -6.71
CA LEU A 177 8.11 1.77 -7.83
C LEU A 177 7.23 2.17 -9.02
N SER A 178 7.79 2.24 -10.22
CA SER A 178 6.99 2.55 -11.42
C SER A 178 7.42 1.78 -12.65
N LEU A 179 6.47 1.42 -13.51
CA LEU A 179 6.77 0.77 -14.80
C LEU A 179 7.21 1.73 -15.91
N TYR A 180 7.03 3.02 -15.69
CA TYR A 180 7.32 4.02 -16.71
C TYR A 180 8.27 5.07 -16.12
N PRO A 181 9.22 5.58 -16.91
CA PRO A 181 10.05 6.70 -16.49
C PRO A 181 9.16 7.93 -16.29
N ARG A 182 9.05 8.38 -15.04
CA ARG A 182 8.20 9.50 -14.58
C ARG A 182 9.07 10.72 -14.29
N LEU A 183 8.46 11.91 -14.27
CA LEU A 183 9.15 13.15 -13.94
C LEU A 183 9.89 13.02 -12.60
N GLY A 184 11.22 13.10 -12.66
CA GLY A 184 12.10 13.07 -11.49
C GLY A 184 12.49 11.69 -10.96
N LEU A 185 11.77 10.60 -11.27
CA LEU A 185 12.11 9.26 -10.77
C LEU A 185 13.28 8.66 -11.56
N ARG A 186 14.30 8.20 -10.83
CA ARG A 186 15.53 7.61 -11.32
C ARG A 186 15.77 6.31 -10.57
N ASP A 187 15.92 5.24 -11.33
CA ASP A 187 16.12 3.90 -10.81
C ASP A 187 17.30 3.83 -9.84
N GLY A 188 17.08 3.22 -8.67
CA GLY A 188 18.06 3.11 -7.58
C GLY A 188 18.45 4.43 -6.91
N HIS A 189 17.87 5.57 -7.30
CA HIS A 189 18.20 6.88 -6.73
C HIS A 189 17.12 7.39 -5.78
N ASN A 190 15.89 7.49 -6.28
CA ASN A 190 14.76 8.04 -5.52
C ASN A 190 13.47 7.23 -5.73
N GLY A 191 13.63 6.01 -6.26
CA GLY A 191 12.60 5.02 -6.55
C GLY A 191 13.21 3.95 -7.45
N PHE A 192 12.40 3.00 -7.89
CA PHE A 192 12.81 1.99 -8.86
C PHE A 192 11.94 2.01 -10.11
N LEU A 193 12.57 1.76 -11.25
CA LEU A 193 11.90 1.56 -12.52
C LEU A 193 11.81 0.08 -12.81
N LEU A 194 10.58 -0.43 -12.92
CA LEU A 194 10.32 -1.80 -13.31
C LEU A 194 10.15 -1.89 -14.82
N GLU A 195 10.61 -2.99 -15.41
CA GLU A 195 10.56 -3.22 -16.85
C GLU A 195 9.51 -4.26 -17.23
N GLY A 196 8.62 -3.88 -18.15
CA GLY A 196 7.68 -4.78 -18.80
C GLY A 196 6.49 -5.21 -17.94
N LEU A 197 5.34 -5.40 -18.58
CA LEU A 197 4.11 -5.86 -17.91
C LEU A 197 3.98 -7.39 -17.82
N GLN A 198 4.99 -8.13 -18.27
CA GLN A 198 4.95 -9.59 -18.23
C GLN A 198 5.05 -10.06 -16.76
N PRO A 199 4.08 -10.85 -16.25
CA PRO A 199 4.04 -11.23 -14.84
C PRO A 199 5.33 -11.90 -14.35
N ARG A 200 5.98 -12.69 -15.21
CA ARG A 200 7.24 -13.36 -14.89
C ARG A 200 8.39 -12.36 -14.70
N THR A 201 8.49 -11.38 -15.59
CA THR A 201 9.53 -10.34 -15.53
C THR A 201 9.35 -9.46 -14.31
N LEU A 202 8.11 -9.12 -13.98
CA LEU A 202 7.77 -8.37 -12.77
C LEU A 202 8.08 -9.17 -11.50
N ALA A 203 7.73 -10.46 -11.47
CA ALA A 203 8.02 -11.32 -10.32
C ALA A 203 9.51 -11.36 -10.00
N PHE A 204 10.37 -11.55 -11.01
CA PHE A 204 11.83 -11.55 -10.79
C PHE A 204 12.34 -10.20 -10.28
N GLN A 205 11.89 -9.09 -10.86
CA GLN A 205 12.33 -7.77 -10.39
C GLN A 205 11.88 -7.46 -8.96
N LEU A 206 10.68 -7.92 -8.56
CA LEU A 206 10.20 -7.76 -7.19
C LEU A 206 11.01 -8.62 -6.22
N ILE A 207 11.37 -9.85 -6.59
CA ILE A 207 12.28 -10.71 -5.80
C ILE A 207 13.65 -10.05 -5.67
N ASP A 208 14.26 -9.63 -6.79
CA ASP A 208 15.58 -8.98 -6.81
C ASP A 208 15.60 -7.67 -6.01
N LEU A 209 14.44 -7.05 -5.80
CA LEU A 209 14.30 -5.84 -5.00
C LEU A 209 14.08 -6.12 -3.51
N LEU A 210 13.28 -7.14 -3.17
CA LEU A 210 12.73 -7.32 -1.82
C LEU A 210 13.26 -8.54 -1.07
N GLU A 211 13.82 -9.51 -1.77
CA GLU A 211 14.38 -10.74 -1.20
C GLU A 211 15.86 -10.93 -1.51
N ASP A 212 16.49 -9.96 -2.18
CA ASP A 212 17.92 -9.96 -2.46
C ASP A 212 18.73 -9.90 -1.15
N PRO A 213 19.43 -10.98 -0.76
CA PRO A 213 20.14 -11.06 0.51
C PRO A 213 21.36 -10.13 0.58
N GLU A 214 21.84 -9.61 -0.56
CA GLU A 214 22.93 -8.64 -0.62
C GLU A 214 22.42 -7.19 -0.51
N ARG A 215 21.09 -6.98 -0.54
CA ARG A 215 20.48 -5.66 -0.51
C ARG A 215 20.25 -5.19 0.91
N ASP A 216 21.00 -4.17 1.29
CA ASP A 216 20.86 -3.53 2.60
C ASP A 216 19.57 -2.69 2.67
N TRP A 217 18.72 -2.95 3.67
CA TRP A 217 17.50 -2.19 3.90
C TRP A 217 17.80 -0.71 4.17
N GLU A 218 18.99 -0.38 4.68
CA GLU A 218 19.43 1.01 4.88
C GLU A 218 19.48 1.76 3.54
N ILE A 219 19.90 1.07 2.46
CA ILE A 219 19.92 1.63 1.10
C ILE A 219 18.50 1.90 0.61
N LEU A 220 17.57 0.96 0.84
CA LEU A 220 16.16 1.16 0.45
C LEU A 220 15.53 2.33 1.19
N GLN A 221 15.82 2.48 2.49
CA GLN A 221 15.37 3.63 3.27
C GLN A 221 15.97 4.94 2.76
N GLU A 222 17.26 4.96 2.42
CA GLU A 222 17.91 6.15 1.87
C GLU A 222 17.29 6.56 0.51
N ILE A 223 17.01 5.58 -0.37
CA ILE A 223 16.30 5.80 -1.63
C ILE A 223 14.90 6.39 -1.37
N ALA A 224 14.15 5.82 -0.42
CA ALA A 224 12.81 6.30 -0.06
C ALA A 224 12.85 7.75 0.46
N GLN A 225 13.82 8.10 1.31
CA GLN A 225 14.00 9.46 1.82
C GLN A 225 14.34 10.46 0.71
N ARG A 226 15.23 10.09 -0.23
CA ARG A 226 15.52 10.93 -1.41
C ARG A 226 14.28 11.10 -2.30
N GLY A 227 13.50 10.03 -2.47
CA GLY A 227 12.18 10.03 -3.10
C GLY A 227 11.23 11.04 -2.47
N GLN A 228 11.07 10.98 -1.15
CA GLN A 228 10.20 11.89 -0.40
C GLN A 228 10.59 13.37 -0.58
N GLN A 229 11.88 13.68 -0.50
CA GLN A 229 12.36 15.05 -0.69
C GLN A 229 12.14 15.56 -2.11
N MET A 230 12.29 14.69 -3.12
CA MET A 230 12.00 15.03 -4.52
C MET A 230 10.51 15.28 -4.70
N ALA A 231 9.66 14.35 -4.24
CA ALA A 231 8.22 14.45 -4.45
C ALA A 231 7.61 15.69 -3.79
N ARG A 232 8.05 16.04 -2.58
CA ARG A 232 7.64 17.29 -1.90
C ARG A 232 8.03 18.56 -2.66
N ARG A 233 9.08 18.53 -3.49
CA ARG A 233 9.48 19.67 -4.33
C ARG A 233 8.57 19.77 -5.55
N GLU A 234 8.36 18.66 -6.25
CA GLU A 234 7.51 18.60 -7.44
C GLU A 234 6.04 18.93 -7.14
N LEU A 235 5.50 18.50 -5.99
CA LEU A 235 4.11 18.84 -5.60
C LEU A 235 3.90 20.31 -5.24
N ARG A 236 4.97 21.11 -5.10
CA ARG A 236 4.91 22.54 -4.76
C ARG A 236 5.13 23.46 -5.98
N SER A 237 5.63 22.93 -7.09
CA SER A 237 5.90 23.66 -8.33
C SER A 237 4.67 23.67 -9.24
#